data_AF-A0A2M9WF77-F1
#
_entry.id   AF-A0A2M9WF77-F1
#
_cell.length_a   1.000
_cell.length_b   1.000
_cell.length_c   1.000
_cell.angle_alpha   90.00
_cell.angle_beta   90.00
_cell.angle_gamma   90.00
#
_symmetry.space_group_name_H-M   'P 1'
#
loop_
_entity.id
_entity.type
_entity.pdbx_description
1 polymer ?
#
loop_
_entity_poly.entity_id
_entity_poly.type
_entity_poly.pdbx_seq_one_letter_code
_entity_poly.pdbx_strand_id
1 'polypeptide(L)'
;MKDYYKIDLELFMQNNAELIREIKSKAPVYADELGLEVVQYINREVKQAHLDYIESLGVRDPYEYYVSQHEEDRQLADTLLAQHRTALHHSA
;
A
#
# COMPACT_ATOMS: atom_id res chain seq x y z
N MET A 1 -9.41 -12.20 8.56
CA MET A 1 -9.27 -11.84 7.13
C MET A 1 -7.86 -11.35 6.93
N LYS A 2 -7.18 -11.71 5.84
CA LYS A 2 -5.82 -11.23 5.55
C LYS A 2 -5.88 -9.72 5.31
N ASP A 3 -4.84 -9.01 5.76
CA ASP A 3 -4.64 -7.61 5.40
C ASP A 3 -3.79 -7.56 4.12
N TYR A 4 -4.46 -7.64 2.96
CA TYR A 4 -3.78 -7.71 1.67
C TYR A 4 -2.94 -6.47 1.38
N TYR A 5 -3.37 -5.30 1.85
CA TYR A 5 -2.59 -4.07 1.75
C TYR A 5 -1.29 -4.18 2.54
N LYS A 6 -1.34 -4.68 3.78
CA LYS A 6 -0.14 -4.85 4.60
C LYS A 6 0.84 -5.85 3.97
N ILE A 7 0.33 -6.96 3.45
CA ILE A 7 1.16 -7.98 2.76
C ILE A 7 1.87 -7.35 1.55
N ASP A 8 1.13 -6.60 0.73
CA ASP A 8 1.69 -5.92 -0.45
C ASP A 8 2.73 -4.88 -0.06
N LEU A 9 2.43 -4.05 0.95
CA LEU A 9 3.35 -3.03 1.45
C LEU A 9 4.66 -3.63 1.98
N GLU A 10 4.58 -4.74 2.72
CA GLU A 10 5.76 -5.44 3.22
C GLU A 10 6.62 -5.99 2.07
N LEU A 11 5.99 -6.57 1.04
CA LEU A 11 6.68 -7.05 -0.16
C LEU A 11 7.30 -5.89 -0.95
N PHE A 12 6.58 -4.78 -1.10
CA PHE A 12 7.08 -3.56 -1.73
C PHE A 12 8.32 -3.03 -1.02
N MET A 13 8.31 -2.95 0.31
CA MET A 13 9.45 -2.50 1.10
C MET A 13 10.67 -3.43 0.95
N GLN A 14 10.45 -4.75 0.89
CA GLN A 14 11.51 -5.73 0.67
C GLN A 14 12.16 -5.58 -0.71
N ASN A 15 11.32 -5.41 -1.75
CA ASN A 15 11.79 -5.26 -3.13
C ASN A 15 12.44 -3.91 -3.42
N ASN A 16 12.13 -2.88 -2.61
CA ASN A 16 12.61 -1.50 -2.80
C ASN A 16 13.53 -1.04 -1.66
N ALA A 17 14.36 -1.93 -1.12
CA ALA A 17 15.17 -1.68 0.07
C ALA A 17 16.05 -0.41 -0.02
N GLU A 18 16.59 -0.08 -1.21
CA GLU A 18 17.38 1.14 -1.43
C GLU A 18 16.55 2.40 -1.29
N LEU A 19 15.35 2.44 -1.89
CA LEU A 19 14.39 3.55 -1.71
C LEU A 19 14.01 3.71 -0.23
N ILE A 20 13.74 2.60 0.47
CA ILE A 20 13.41 2.65 1.89
C ILE A 20 14.59 3.20 2.71
N ARG A 21 15.83 2.87 2.33
CA ARG A 21 17.04 3.42 2.97
C ARG A 21 17.16 4.92 2.74
N GLU A 22 16.85 5.39 1.54
CA GLU A 22 16.85 6.82 1.21
C GLU A 22 15.78 7.60 1.99
N ILE A 23 14.56 7.08 2.09
CA ILE A 23 13.50 7.68 2.92
C ILE A 23 13.97 7.80 4.37
N LYS A 24 14.56 6.74 4.92
CA LYS A 24 15.07 6.71 6.30
C LYS A 24 16.23 7.67 6.55
N SER A 25 17.12 7.87 5.58
CA SER A 25 18.26 8.79 5.74
C SER A 25 17.83 10.26 5.75
N LYS A 26 16.76 10.57 5.02
CA LYS A 26 16.16 11.91 4.93
C LYS A 26 15.25 12.23 6.12
N ALA A 27 14.67 11.21 6.75
CA ALA A 27 13.66 11.37 7.80
C ALA A 27 14.05 12.27 8.99
N PRO A 28 15.28 12.26 9.54
CA PRO A 28 15.62 13.12 10.67
C PRO A 28 15.50 14.62 10.38
N VAL A 29 15.73 15.03 9.13
CA VAL A 29 15.66 16.43 8.71
C VAL A 29 14.22 16.81 8.39
N TYR A 30 13.57 16.06 7.51
CA TYR A 30 12.23 16.43 7.04
C TYR A 30 11.11 16.16 8.06
N ALA A 31 11.30 15.22 9.00
CA ALA A 31 10.34 15.03 10.07
C ALA A 31 10.26 16.27 10.97
N ASP A 32 11.41 16.86 11.31
CA ASP A 32 11.49 18.09 12.11
C ASP A 32 10.84 19.29 11.37
N GLU A 33 11.17 19.48 10.09
CA GLU A 33 10.58 20.54 9.25
C GLU A 33 9.04 20.45 9.16
N LEU A 34 8.49 19.23 9.24
CA LEU A 34 7.05 18.97 9.17
C LEU A 34 6.38 18.85 10.54
N GLY A 35 7.13 18.96 11.65
CA GLY A 35 6.61 18.76 13.00
C GLY A 35 6.09 17.34 13.24
N LEU A 36 6.68 16.35 12.59
CA LEU A 36 6.33 14.93 12.68
C LEU A 36 7.40 14.16 13.46
N GLU A 37 6.99 13.04 14.07
CA GLU A 37 7.95 12.05 14.53
C GLU A 37 8.63 11.37 13.32
N VAL A 38 9.91 11.01 13.46
CA VAL A 38 10.68 10.33 12.40
C VAL A 38 9.95 9.10 11.85
N VAL A 39 9.33 8.31 12.73
CA VAL A 39 8.57 7.12 12.34
C VAL A 39 7.29 7.48 11.57
N GLN A 40 6.63 8.60 11.92
CA GLN A 40 5.44 9.07 11.21
C GLN A 40 5.81 9.54 9.80
N TYR A 41 6.90 10.28 9.65
CA TYR A 41 7.41 10.69 8.35
C TYR A 41 7.75 9.47 7.49
N ILE A 42 8.55 8.52 8.00
CA ILE A 42 8.90 7.30 7.25
C ILE A 42 7.64 6.56 6.82
N ASN A 43 6.69 6.35 7.74
CA ASN A 43 5.45 5.66 7.40
C ASN A 43 4.66 6.40 6.32
N ARG A 44 4.60 7.74 6.36
CA ARG A 44 3.93 8.54 5.34
C ARG A 44 4.59 8.37 3.97
N GLU A 45 5.90 8.56 3.90
CA GLU A 45 6.65 8.50 2.64
C GLU A 45 6.63 7.09 2.02
N VAL A 46 6.75 6.05 2.84
CA VAL A 46 6.67 4.67 2.35
C VAL A 46 5.28 4.35 1.81
N LYS A 47 4.23 4.81 2.47
CA LYS A 47 2.85 4.66 1.99
C LYS A 47 2.63 5.42 0.69
N GLN A 48 3.14 6.64 0.57
CA GLN A 48 3.02 7.42 -0.65
C GLN A 48 3.75 6.76 -1.81
N ALA A 49 5.01 6.34 -1.60
CA ALA A 49 5.78 5.64 -2.62
C ALA A 49 5.12 4.32 -3.07
N HIS A 50 4.48 3.60 -2.15
CA HIS A 50 3.70 2.42 -2.47
C HIS A 50 2.49 2.76 -3.34
N LEU A 51 1.72 3.79 -2.98
CA LEU A 51 0.59 4.25 -3.78
C LEU A 51 1.01 4.72 -5.18
N ASP A 52 2.09 5.50 -5.27
CA ASP A 52 2.65 5.98 -6.55
C ASP A 52 3.08 4.79 -7.43
N TYR A 53 3.67 3.75 -6.82
CA TYR A 53 4.01 2.52 -7.52
C TYR A 53 2.76 1.83 -8.06
N ILE A 54 1.71 1.65 -7.25
CA ILE A 54 0.46 1.05 -7.69
C ILE A 54 -0.20 1.86 -8.82
N GLU A 55 -0.22 3.19 -8.71
CA GLU A 55 -0.73 4.08 -9.75
C GLU A 55 0.07 3.94 -11.06
N SER A 56 1.40 3.81 -10.97
CA SER A 56 2.27 3.61 -12.14
C SER A 56 1.99 2.31 -12.90
N LEU A 57 1.40 1.31 -12.26
CA LEU A 57 0.96 0.06 -12.89
C LEU A 57 -0.38 0.21 -13.64
N GLY A 58 -1.03 1.38 -13.58
CA GLY A 58 -2.33 1.64 -14.17
C GLY A 58 -3.49 0.99 -13.39
N VAL A 59 -3.25 0.61 -12.13
CA VAL A 59 -4.26 0.01 -11.26
C VAL A 59 -5.29 1.06 -10.85
N ARG A 60 -6.57 0.80 -11.16
CA ARG A 60 -7.68 1.70 -10.81
C ARG A 60 -8.22 1.49 -9.41
N ASP A 61 -8.22 0.25 -8.94
CA ASP A 61 -8.66 -0.13 -7.62
C ASP A 61 -7.52 -0.88 -6.90
N PRO A 62 -6.80 -0.20 -5.99
CA PRO A 62 -5.71 -0.81 -5.24
C PRO A 62 -6.15 -2.03 -4.42
N TYR A 63 -7.37 -2.02 -3.86
CA TYR A 63 -7.87 -3.16 -3.08
C TYR A 63 -8.01 -4.40 -3.95
N GLU A 64 -8.60 -4.25 -5.14
CA GLU A 64 -8.73 -5.38 -6.06
C GLU A 64 -7.37 -5.93 -6.49
N TYR A 65 -6.40 -5.05 -6.71
CA TYR A 65 -5.03 -5.44 -7.01
C TYR A 65 -4.42 -6.25 -5.85
N TYR A 66 -4.49 -5.77 -4.60
CA TYR A 66 -3.91 -6.46 -3.46
C TYR A 66 -4.51 -7.86 -3.26
N VAL A 67 -5.83 -7.99 -3.36
CA VAL A 67 -6.49 -9.31 -3.27
C VAL A 67 -6.02 -10.23 -4.39
N SER A 68 -5.96 -9.72 -5.63
CA SER A 68 -5.57 -10.52 -6.79
C SER A 68 -4.12 -10.98 -6.76
N GLN A 69 -3.22 -10.23 -6.10
CA GLN A 69 -1.81 -10.60 -5.96
C GLN A 69 -1.55 -11.59 -4.81
N HIS A 70 -2.31 -11.49 -3.72
CA HIS A 70 -1.95 -12.13 -2.43
C HIS A 70 -2.97 -13.15 -1.92
N GLU A 71 -4.13 -13.30 -2.57
CA GLU A 71 -5.06 -14.40 -2.29
C GLU A 71 -4.86 -15.57 -3.25
N GLU A 72 -4.42 -16.70 -2.71
CA GLU A 72 -4.17 -17.93 -3.48
C GLU A 72 -5.47 -18.72 -3.70
N ASP A 73 -6.43 -18.61 -2.77
CA ASP A 73 -7.75 -19.21 -2.93
C ASP A 73 -8.60 -18.37 -3.88
N ARG A 74 -8.71 -18.84 -5.13
CA ARG A 74 -9.48 -18.16 -6.18
C ARG A 74 -10.94 -17.93 -5.81
N GLN A 75 -11.60 -18.89 -5.14
CA GLN A 75 -13.01 -18.74 -4.79
C GLN A 75 -13.19 -17.66 -3.73
N LEU A 76 -12.28 -17.61 -2.75
CA LEU A 76 -12.26 -16.56 -1.76
C LEU A 76 -11.97 -15.20 -2.42
N ALA A 77 -10.95 -15.11 -3.27
CA ALA A 77 -10.59 -13.90 -3.99
C ALA A 77 -11.80 -13.33 -4.76
N ASP A 78 -12.46 -14.15 -5.58
CA ASP A 78 -13.64 -13.74 -6.36
C ASP A 78 -14.78 -13.23 -5.46
N THR A 79 -14.99 -13.89 -4.31
CA THR A 79 -16.00 -13.48 -3.33
C THR A 79 -15.70 -12.11 -2.74
N LEU A 80 -14.43 -11.86 -2.36
CA LEU A 80 -14.01 -10.59 -1.78
C LEU A 80 -14.11 -9.44 -2.78
N LEU A 81 -13.67 -9.67 -4.02
CA LEU A 81 -13.78 -8.69 -5.10
C LEU A 81 -15.25 -8.34 -5.40
N ALA A 82 -16.13 -9.35 -5.46
CA ALA A 82 -17.55 -9.12 -5.67
C ALA A 82 -18.20 -8.30 -4.53
N GLN A 83 -17.85 -8.61 -3.28
CA GLN A 83 -18.32 -7.86 -2.11
C GLN A 83 -17.85 -6.40 -2.14
N HIS A 84 -16.57 -6.17 -2.44
CA HIS A 84 -15.98 -4.84 -2.54
C HIS A 84 -16.65 -3.98 -3.62
N ARG A 85 -16.79 -4.50 -4.84
CA ARG A 85 -17.49 -3.81 -5.93
C ARG A 85 -18.92 -3.46 -5.56
N THR A 86 -19.63 -4.40 -4.92
CA THR A 86 -21.01 -4.18 -4.46
C THR A 86 -21.07 -3.05 -3.41
N ALA A 87 -20.13 -3.00 -2.47
CA ALA A 87 -20.06 -1.95 -1.46
C ALA A 87 -19.80 -0.56 -2.07
N LEU A 88 -18.93 -0.48 -3.09
CA LEU A 88 -18.68 0.76 -3.83
C LEU A 88 -19.93 1.26 -4.56
N HIS A 89 -20.69 0.35 -5.19
CA HIS A 89 -21.93 0.71 -5.88
C HIS A 89 -23.07 1.17 -4.95
N HIS A 90 -23.10 0.71 -3.70
CA HIS A 90 -24.07 1.18 -2.71
C HIS A 90 -23.67 2.49 -2.02
N SER A 91 -22.41 2.90 -2.15
CA SER A 91 -21.87 4.12 -1.54
C SER A 91 -21.75 5.30 -2.53
N ALA A 92 -22.12 5.07 -3.79
CA ALA A 92 -22.15 6.05 -4.89
C ALA A 92 -23.59 6.52 -5.16
#